data_AF-A0A933EGH3-F1
#
_entry.id   AF-A0A933EGH3-F1
#
_cell.length_a   1.000
_cell.length_b   1.000
_cell.length_c   1.000
_cell.angle_alpha   90.00
_cell.angle_beta   90.00
_cell.angle_gamma   90.00
#
_symmetry.space_group_name_H-M   'P 1'
#
loop_
_entity.id
_entity.type
_entity.pdbx_description
1 polymer ?
#
loop_
_entity_poly.entity_id
_entity_poly.type
_entity_poly.pdbx_seq_one_letter_code
_entity_poly.pdbx_strand_id
1 'polypeptide(L)'
;FPRVHGVMVRVGAHYIVDDEARAHRDPPGFFVIGRYPEGTDELAETVARALRAAGFFVKVSTDVMPYKWGKLVLNTTNAVDAITDAKGAAANALVRAARQEAVDLLKQAGIRWVSDKELDQEWPEIAQPARGTLDMEQHSSTWQSLTRKQGSVETEFLNGEFVRLAKKLGRPAPVNEGLLRISQEMAAHNDLPGKYTPAQLAALLGLEA
;
A
#
# COMPACT_ATOMS: atom_id res chain seq x y z
N PHE A 1 22.50 10.59 3.71
CA PHE A 1 22.37 10.95 2.28
C PHE A 1 22.15 12.45 2.15
N PRO A 2 22.81 13.14 1.21
CA PRO A 2 22.72 14.60 1.08
C PRO A 2 21.44 15.09 0.39
N ARG A 3 20.79 14.24 -0.42
CA ARG A 3 19.48 14.51 -1.06
C ARG A 3 18.63 13.26 -0.97
N VAL A 4 17.41 13.39 -0.44
CA VAL A 4 16.44 12.30 -0.32
C VAL A 4 15.12 12.81 -0.87
N HIS A 5 14.50 12.01 -1.73
CA HIS A 5 13.20 12.31 -2.32
C HIS A 5 12.18 11.28 -1.86
N GLY A 6 11.03 11.76 -1.39
CA GLY A 6 9.88 10.91 -1.17
C GLY A 6 9.20 10.65 -2.50
N VAL A 7 8.75 9.41 -2.69
CA VAL A 7 7.91 9.02 -3.82
C VAL A 7 6.74 8.21 -3.27
N MET A 8 5.52 8.61 -3.62
CA MET A 8 4.35 7.75 -3.56
C MET A 8 4.09 7.25 -4.99
N VAL A 9 3.93 5.93 -5.13
CA VAL A 9 3.73 5.27 -6.42
C VAL A 9 2.42 4.48 -6.42
N ARG A 10 1.67 4.62 -7.52
CA ARG A 10 0.51 3.80 -7.87
C ARG A 10 0.68 3.30 -9.30
N VAL A 11 1.40 2.19 -9.44
CA VAL A 11 1.64 1.49 -10.71
C VAL A 11 1.23 0.04 -10.53
N GLY A 12 0.37 -0.46 -11.40
CA GLY A 12 -0.02 -1.87 -11.45
C GLY A 12 0.70 -2.54 -12.60
N ALA A 13 1.63 -3.44 -12.28
CA ALA A 13 2.34 -4.24 -13.27
C ALA A 13 2.67 -5.63 -12.73
N HIS A 14 2.65 -6.62 -13.61
CA HIS A 14 3.13 -7.96 -13.34
C HIS A 14 4.44 -8.23 -14.07
N TYR A 15 5.40 -8.77 -13.34
CA TYR A 15 6.50 -9.51 -13.91
C TYR A 15 5.96 -10.79 -14.56
N ILE A 16 6.39 -11.06 -15.79
CA ILE A 16 6.01 -12.26 -16.55
C ILE A 16 7.21 -13.22 -16.58
N VAL A 17 8.30 -12.77 -17.20
CA VAL A 17 9.59 -13.46 -17.32
C VAL A 17 10.70 -12.41 -17.37
N ASP A 18 11.96 -12.84 -17.38
CA ASP A 18 13.09 -11.94 -17.59
C ASP A 18 12.86 -11.10 -18.85
N ASP A 19 13.12 -9.80 -18.75
CA ASP A 19 12.88 -8.79 -19.79
C ASP A 19 11.43 -8.58 -20.23
N GLU A 20 10.43 -9.23 -19.61
CA GLU A 20 9.00 -9.01 -19.89
C GLU A 20 8.21 -8.64 -18.63
N ALA A 21 7.64 -7.44 -18.63
CA ALA A 21 6.64 -7.00 -17.67
C ALA A 21 5.43 -6.40 -18.37
N ARG A 22 4.25 -6.55 -17.77
CA ARG A 22 2.99 -6.02 -18.30
C ARG A 22 2.34 -5.07 -17.32
N ALA A 23 2.07 -3.85 -17.77
CA ALA A 23 1.25 -2.91 -17.02
C ALA A 23 -0.23 -3.28 -17.15
N HIS A 24 -1.01 -3.12 -16.08
CA HIS A 24 -2.43 -3.50 -16.07
C HIS A 24 -3.30 -2.52 -16.85
N ARG A 25 -2.81 -1.29 -17.05
CA ARG A 25 -3.56 -0.20 -17.65
C ARG A 25 -2.65 0.74 -18.44
N ASP A 26 -3.26 1.57 -19.28
CA ASP A 26 -2.63 2.70 -19.96
C ASP A 26 -3.44 3.99 -19.70
N PRO A 27 -2.87 5.07 -19.15
CA PRO A 27 -1.51 5.20 -18.59
C PRO A 27 -1.19 4.19 -17.48
N PRO A 28 0.08 3.73 -17.38
CA PRO A 28 0.51 2.63 -16.50
C PRO A 28 0.38 2.92 -15.00
N GLY A 29 0.24 4.19 -14.62
CA GLY A 29 0.06 4.59 -13.25
C GLY A 29 0.49 6.02 -13.02
N PHE A 30 0.69 6.35 -11.75
CA PHE A 30 1.04 7.70 -11.36
C PHE A 30 1.99 7.76 -10.15
N PHE A 31 2.66 8.90 -10.05
CA PHE A 31 3.62 9.21 -9.00
C PHE A 31 3.35 10.57 -8.36
N VAL A 32 3.59 10.69 -7.07
CA VAL A 32 3.77 11.96 -6.37
C VAL A 32 5.18 12.00 -5.81
N ILE A 33 5.97 12.99 -6.23
CA ILE A 33 7.41 13.10 -5.94
C ILE A 33 7.67 14.43 -5.23
N GLY A 34 8.54 14.44 -4.23
CA GLY A 34 8.99 15.67 -3.57
C GLY A 34 10.29 15.43 -2.81
N ARG A 35 10.93 16.49 -2.34
CA ARG A 35 12.04 16.34 -1.39
C ARG A 35 11.50 15.82 -0.07
N TYR A 36 12.28 14.98 0.59
CA TYR A 36 11.97 14.52 1.94
C TYR A 36 12.65 15.43 2.98
N PRO A 37 11.95 15.82 4.05
CA PRO A 37 10.51 15.58 4.29
C PRO A 37 9.59 16.54 3.52
N GLU A 38 10.10 17.72 3.14
CA GLU A 38 9.35 18.78 2.47
C GLU A 38 10.20 19.48 1.40
N GLY A 39 9.53 20.22 0.51
CA GLY A 39 10.09 21.01 -0.58
C GLY A 39 10.21 20.27 -1.92
N THR A 40 10.76 20.96 -2.91
CA THR A 40 11.07 20.44 -4.24
C THR A 40 12.47 20.90 -4.65
N ASP A 41 13.02 20.32 -5.73
CA ASP A 41 14.23 20.81 -6.37
C ASP A 41 14.22 20.48 -7.87
N GLU A 42 15.23 20.99 -8.57
CA GLU A 42 15.44 20.75 -10.00
C GLU A 42 15.55 19.25 -10.34
N LEU A 43 16.10 18.45 -9.43
CA LEU A 43 16.19 17.00 -9.62
C LEU A 43 14.80 16.35 -9.62
N ALA A 44 13.93 16.70 -8.67
CA ALA A 44 12.55 16.21 -8.63
C ALA A 44 11.79 16.54 -9.92
N GLU A 45 11.95 17.76 -10.43
CA GLU A 45 11.33 18.19 -11.69
C GLU A 45 11.92 17.48 -12.92
N THR A 46 13.22 17.25 -12.93
CA THR A 46 13.90 16.51 -14.02
C THR A 46 13.39 15.08 -14.09
N VAL A 47 13.30 14.39 -12.95
CA VAL A 47 12.74 13.03 -12.87
C VAL A 47 11.27 13.03 -13.28
N ALA A 48 10.49 14.01 -12.82
CA ALA A 48 9.08 14.10 -13.17
C ALA A 48 8.86 14.31 -14.68
N ARG A 49 9.67 15.15 -15.33
CA ARG A 49 9.63 15.32 -16.80
C ARG A 49 9.93 14.02 -17.54
N ALA A 50 10.95 13.28 -17.12
CA ALA A 50 11.30 11.99 -17.73
C ALA A 50 10.17 10.96 -17.60
N LEU A 51 9.57 10.84 -16.41
CA LEU A 51 8.44 9.93 -16.16
C LEU A 51 7.17 10.33 -16.94
N ARG A 52 6.89 11.63 -17.06
CA ARG A 52 5.79 12.12 -17.91
C ARG A 52 6.03 11.79 -19.38
N ALA A 53 7.25 11.97 -19.88
CA ALA A 53 7.63 11.58 -21.24
C ALA A 53 7.50 10.06 -21.48
N ALA A 54 7.69 9.25 -20.43
CA ALA A 54 7.45 7.80 -20.44
C ALA A 54 5.96 7.41 -20.30
N GLY A 55 5.04 8.38 -20.26
CA GLY A 55 3.59 8.14 -20.26
C GLY A 55 2.95 8.02 -18.88
N PHE A 56 3.66 8.27 -17.78
CA PHE A 56 3.07 8.28 -16.44
C PHE A 56 2.47 9.64 -16.07
N PHE A 57 1.45 9.63 -15.21
CA PHE A 57 1.05 10.84 -14.53
C PHE A 57 2.02 11.13 -13.39
N VAL A 58 2.52 12.37 -13.29
CA VAL A 58 3.46 12.74 -12.22
C VAL A 58 3.10 14.10 -11.67
N LYS A 59 2.97 14.16 -10.34
CA LYS A 59 2.84 15.39 -9.57
C LYS A 59 4.12 15.61 -8.77
N VAL A 60 4.66 16.82 -8.86
CA VAL A 60 5.73 17.26 -7.96
C VAL A 60 5.07 18.01 -6.82
N SER A 61 5.31 17.57 -5.58
CA SER A 61 4.69 18.12 -4.37
C SER A 61 5.76 18.69 -3.44
N THR A 62 5.50 19.85 -2.85
CA THR A 62 6.28 20.41 -1.75
C THR A 62 6.04 19.68 -0.43
N ASP A 63 4.99 18.87 -0.33
CA ASP A 63 4.69 18.09 0.86
C ASP A 63 4.31 16.65 0.44
N VAL A 64 5.33 15.81 0.26
CA VAL A 64 5.16 14.46 -0.30
C VAL A 64 4.72 13.44 0.77
N MET A 65 4.99 13.73 2.04
CA MET A 65 4.78 12.76 3.13
C MET A 65 3.32 12.40 3.38
N PRO A 66 2.35 13.33 3.31
CA PRO A 66 0.94 12.99 3.42
C PRO A 66 0.46 11.98 2.36
N TYR A 67 0.97 12.06 1.14
CA TYR A 67 0.64 11.09 0.09
C TYR A 67 1.21 9.70 0.40
N LYS A 68 2.43 9.64 0.95
CA LYS A 68 3.05 8.38 1.38
C LYS A 68 2.29 7.75 2.54
N TRP A 69 1.88 8.53 3.54
CA TRP A 69 1.03 8.04 4.63
C TRP A 69 -0.32 7.56 4.14
N GLY A 70 -0.94 8.30 3.21
CA GLY A 70 -2.18 7.89 2.55
C GLY A 70 -2.05 6.52 1.88
N LYS A 71 -1.02 6.34 1.06
CA LYS A 71 -0.72 5.06 0.40
C LYS A 71 -0.43 3.94 1.40
N LEU A 72 0.27 4.24 2.49
CA LEU A 72 0.59 3.28 3.54
C LEU A 72 -0.67 2.78 4.25
N VAL A 73 -1.63 3.67 4.55
CA VAL A 73 -2.96 3.28 5.06
C VAL A 73 -3.67 2.34 4.10
N LEU A 74 -3.58 2.56 2.79
CA LEU A 74 -4.19 1.65 1.80
C LEU A 74 -3.52 0.28 1.81
N ASN A 75 -2.20 0.23 1.95
CA ASN A 75 -1.43 -1.00 1.90
C ASN A 75 -1.63 -1.90 3.13
N THR A 76 -2.21 -1.42 4.22
CA THR A 76 -2.52 -2.29 5.39
C THR A 76 -3.48 -3.43 5.02
N THR A 77 -4.22 -3.29 3.92
CA THR A 77 -5.15 -4.30 3.42
C THR A 77 -4.47 -5.45 2.69
N ASN A 78 -3.22 -5.28 2.26
CA ASN A 78 -2.51 -6.32 1.50
C ASN A 78 -2.36 -7.61 2.33
N ALA A 79 -2.13 -7.48 3.64
CA ALA A 79 -2.07 -8.64 4.53
C ALA A 79 -3.41 -9.39 4.59
N VAL A 80 -4.55 -8.69 4.61
CA VAL A 80 -5.87 -9.34 4.63
C VAL A 80 -6.10 -10.16 3.36
N ASP A 81 -5.83 -9.57 2.20
CA ASP A 81 -5.93 -10.24 0.90
C ASP A 81 -5.00 -11.46 0.83
N ALA A 82 -3.74 -11.31 1.23
CA ALA A 82 -2.76 -12.41 1.24
C ALA A 82 -3.16 -13.55 2.20
N ILE A 83 -3.61 -13.23 3.41
CA ILE A 83 -3.94 -14.22 4.44
C ILE A 83 -5.23 -14.98 4.07
N THR A 84 -6.21 -14.30 3.47
CA THR A 84 -7.56 -14.85 3.30
C THR A 84 -7.92 -15.28 1.90
N ASP A 85 -7.26 -14.73 0.88
CA ASP A 85 -7.60 -14.92 -0.54
C ASP A 85 -9.11 -14.77 -0.81
N ALA A 86 -9.76 -13.89 -0.05
CA ALA A 86 -11.21 -13.79 0.01
C ALA A 86 -11.67 -12.37 -0.32
N LYS A 87 -12.79 -12.30 -1.05
CA LYS A 87 -13.51 -11.06 -1.37
C LYS A 87 -14.84 -11.03 -0.61
N GLY A 88 -15.49 -9.88 -0.57
CA GLY A 88 -16.83 -9.71 -0.01
C GLY A 88 -16.88 -9.16 1.42
N ALA A 89 -18.06 -9.21 2.03
CA ALA A 89 -18.38 -8.44 3.24
C ALA A 89 -17.46 -8.73 4.44
N ALA A 90 -17.12 -10.01 4.66
CA ALA A 90 -16.27 -10.42 5.78
C ALA A 90 -14.82 -9.93 5.62
N ALA A 91 -14.21 -10.11 4.45
CA ALA A 91 -12.87 -9.57 4.16
C ALA A 91 -12.87 -8.03 4.23
N ASN A 92 -13.93 -7.37 3.73
CA ASN A 92 -14.08 -5.93 3.80
C ASN A 92 -14.18 -5.41 5.25
N ALA A 93 -14.73 -6.19 6.19
CA ALA A 93 -14.77 -5.83 7.60
C ALA A 93 -13.36 -5.79 8.22
N LEU A 94 -12.52 -6.79 7.92
CA LEU A 94 -11.13 -6.84 8.35
C LEU A 94 -10.30 -5.69 7.76
N VAL A 95 -10.50 -5.41 6.47
CA VAL A 95 -9.90 -4.25 5.78
C VAL A 95 -10.26 -2.93 6.47
N ARG A 96 -11.54 -2.74 6.81
CA ARG A 96 -11.99 -1.54 7.53
C ARG A 96 -11.34 -1.43 8.91
N ALA A 97 -11.27 -2.53 9.66
CA ALA A 97 -10.64 -2.55 10.98
C ALA A 97 -9.16 -2.13 10.91
N ALA A 98 -8.39 -2.72 9.99
CA ALA A 98 -6.96 -2.41 9.82
C ALA A 98 -6.71 -0.95 9.42
N ARG A 99 -7.51 -0.42 8.48
CA ARG A 99 -7.43 0.98 8.04
C ARG A 99 -7.86 1.96 9.14
N GLN A 100 -8.92 1.64 9.86
CA GLN A 100 -9.44 2.51 10.92
C GLN A 100 -8.42 2.66 12.05
N GLU A 101 -7.83 1.55 12.50
CA GLU A 101 -6.76 1.57 13.52
C GLU A 101 -5.56 2.40 13.05
N ALA A 102 -5.11 2.22 11.81
CA ALA A 102 -4.03 3.00 11.21
C ALA A 102 -4.34 4.51 11.17
N VAL A 103 -5.54 4.88 10.73
CA VAL A 103 -6.00 6.28 10.68
C VAL A 103 -6.08 6.90 12.08
N ASP A 104 -6.56 6.16 13.07
CA ASP A 104 -6.67 6.66 14.43
C ASP A 104 -5.29 6.91 15.04
N LEU A 105 -4.31 6.05 14.78
CA LEU A 105 -2.92 6.27 15.16
C LEU A 105 -2.32 7.53 14.50
N LEU A 106 -2.59 7.76 13.21
CA LEU A 106 -2.15 8.98 12.52
C LEU A 106 -2.76 10.24 13.14
N LYS A 107 -4.06 10.24 13.42
CA LYS A 107 -4.74 11.36 14.09
C LYS A 107 -4.13 11.67 15.45
N GLN A 108 -3.88 10.64 16.26
CA GLN A 108 -3.31 10.81 17.59
C GLN A 108 -1.86 11.30 17.56
N ALA A 109 -1.10 10.91 16.54
CA ALA A 109 0.25 11.40 16.32
C ALA A 109 0.30 12.81 15.68
N GLY A 110 -0.85 13.39 15.29
CA GLY A 110 -0.89 14.64 14.55
C GLY A 110 -0.26 14.56 13.15
N ILE A 111 -0.23 13.37 12.55
CA ILE A 111 0.37 13.14 11.23
C ILE A 111 -0.70 13.32 10.15
N ARG A 112 -0.46 14.23 9.21
CA ARG A 112 -1.33 14.45 8.04
C ARG A 112 -1.14 13.32 7.02
N TRP A 113 -2.24 12.83 6.45
CA TRP A 113 -2.26 11.89 5.32
C TRP A 113 -3.30 12.31 4.29
N VAL A 114 -3.05 12.05 3.01
CA VAL A 114 -4.02 12.25 1.92
C VAL A 114 -4.81 10.97 1.73
N SER A 115 -6.12 11.00 1.95
CA SER A 115 -7.00 9.86 1.64
C SER A 115 -7.21 9.68 0.13
N ASP A 116 -7.66 8.51 -0.31
CA ASP A 116 -8.01 8.28 -1.73
C ASP A 116 -9.03 9.30 -2.24
N LYS A 117 -10.06 9.59 -1.43
CA LYS A 117 -11.09 10.58 -1.77
C LYS A 117 -10.49 11.97 -1.98
N GLU A 118 -9.60 12.41 -1.08
CA GLU A 118 -8.94 13.71 -1.22
C GLU A 118 -8.00 13.72 -2.45
N LEU A 119 -7.28 12.63 -2.70
CA LEU A 119 -6.40 12.50 -3.84
C LEU A 119 -7.17 12.58 -5.17
N ASP A 120 -8.29 11.88 -5.28
CA ASP A 120 -9.15 11.89 -6.47
C ASP A 120 -9.81 13.28 -6.67
N GLN A 121 -10.12 14.00 -5.59
CA GLN A 121 -10.64 15.37 -5.65
C GLN A 121 -9.56 16.38 -6.05
N GLU A 122 -8.34 16.20 -5.55
CA GLU A 122 -7.21 17.10 -5.81
C GLU A 122 -6.61 16.91 -7.21
N TRP A 123 -6.65 15.68 -7.73
CA TRP A 123 -6.05 15.32 -9.01
C TRP A 123 -6.96 14.39 -9.84
N PRO A 124 -8.14 14.87 -10.27
CA PRO A 124 -9.17 14.05 -10.92
C PRO A 124 -8.71 13.37 -12.22
N GLU A 125 -7.66 13.87 -12.86
CA GLU A 125 -7.05 13.28 -14.06
C GLU A 125 -6.59 11.84 -13.85
N ILE A 126 -6.14 11.48 -12.65
CA ILE A 126 -5.70 10.10 -12.34
C ILE A 126 -6.88 9.12 -12.19
N ALA A 127 -8.09 9.65 -11.98
CA ALA A 127 -9.34 8.88 -11.87
C ALA A 127 -10.03 8.71 -13.23
N GLN A 128 -9.51 9.30 -14.30
CA GLN A 128 -10.05 9.10 -15.64
C GLN A 128 -9.94 7.63 -16.08
N PRO A 129 -10.91 7.14 -16.88
CA PRO A 129 -10.85 5.79 -17.44
C PRO A 129 -9.53 5.55 -18.16
N ALA A 130 -8.97 4.36 -17.98
CA ALA A 130 -7.78 3.98 -18.73
C ALA A 130 -8.12 3.86 -20.23
N ARG A 131 -7.15 4.20 -21.08
CA ARG A 131 -7.21 3.98 -22.53
C ARG A 131 -7.26 2.49 -22.89
N GLY A 132 -6.67 1.67 -22.03
CA GLY A 132 -6.77 0.22 -22.07
C GLY A 132 -6.58 -0.37 -20.68
N THR A 133 -7.24 -1.50 -20.43
CA THR A 133 -7.10 -2.31 -19.21
C THR A 133 -6.95 -3.76 -19.60
N LEU A 134 -6.12 -4.49 -18.87
CA LEU A 134 -6.09 -5.94 -18.94
C LEU A 134 -7.01 -6.52 -17.87
N ASP A 135 -7.79 -7.53 -18.24
CA ASP A 135 -8.55 -8.33 -17.28
C ASP A 135 -7.59 -9.29 -16.59
N MET A 136 -7.10 -8.87 -15.43
CA MET A 136 -6.19 -9.63 -14.59
C MET A 136 -6.75 -9.66 -13.18
N GLU A 137 -6.72 -10.82 -12.55
CA GLU A 137 -7.14 -10.94 -11.17
C GLU A 137 -6.22 -10.12 -10.27
N GLN A 138 -6.77 -9.03 -9.71
CA GLN A 138 -5.99 -8.09 -8.94
C GLN A 138 -5.84 -8.59 -7.50
N HIS A 139 -4.71 -9.25 -7.26
CA HIS A 139 -4.22 -9.54 -5.92
C HIS A 139 -3.14 -8.55 -5.48
N SER A 140 -3.06 -8.32 -4.18
CA SER A 140 -2.06 -7.48 -3.56
C SER A 140 -0.64 -7.98 -3.80
N SER A 141 0.35 -7.09 -3.65
CA SER A 141 1.76 -7.45 -3.75
C SER A 141 2.16 -8.52 -2.73
N THR A 142 1.60 -8.45 -1.51
CA THR A 142 1.87 -9.43 -0.46
C THR A 142 1.37 -10.82 -0.84
N TRP A 143 0.17 -10.92 -1.45
CA TRP A 143 -0.35 -12.18 -1.99
C TRP A 143 0.60 -12.76 -3.05
N GLN A 144 1.08 -11.92 -3.97
CA GLN A 144 2.01 -12.35 -5.02
C GLN A 144 3.35 -12.84 -4.45
N SER A 145 3.84 -12.20 -3.38
CA SER A 145 5.07 -12.62 -2.67
C SER A 145 4.94 -14.03 -2.06
N LEU A 146 3.79 -14.32 -1.44
CA LEU A 146 3.50 -15.66 -0.90
C LEU A 146 3.35 -16.71 -2.01
N THR A 147 2.62 -16.40 -3.08
CA THR A 147 2.49 -17.28 -4.25
C THR A 147 3.84 -17.67 -4.85
N ARG A 148 4.79 -16.73 -4.87
CA ARG A 148 6.16 -16.94 -5.34
C ARG A 148 7.09 -17.62 -4.31
N LYS A 149 6.61 -17.87 -3.08
CA LYS A 149 7.39 -18.47 -1.99
C LYS A 149 8.75 -17.80 -1.78
N GLN A 150 8.74 -16.46 -1.74
CA GLN A 150 9.97 -15.67 -1.53
C GLN A 150 10.56 -15.81 -0.13
N GLY A 151 9.89 -16.50 0.81
CA GLY A 151 10.31 -16.63 2.21
C GLY A 151 10.18 -15.36 3.04
N SER A 152 9.77 -14.24 2.44
CA SER A 152 9.57 -12.95 3.11
C SER A 152 8.46 -12.13 2.43
N VAL A 153 7.90 -11.18 3.18
CA VAL A 153 6.86 -10.24 2.74
C VAL A 153 7.16 -8.84 3.26
N GLU A 154 6.66 -7.82 2.57
CA GLU A 154 6.92 -6.41 2.87
C GLU A 154 6.12 -5.85 4.06
N THR A 155 5.32 -6.67 4.74
CA THR A 155 4.36 -6.23 5.76
C THR A 155 4.99 -5.51 6.96
N GLU A 156 6.28 -5.75 7.24
CA GLU A 156 7.05 -4.98 8.23
C GLU A 156 7.13 -3.48 7.88
N PHE A 157 7.19 -3.15 6.60
CA PHE A 157 7.20 -1.77 6.09
C PHE A 157 5.79 -1.27 5.74
N LEU A 158 4.76 -2.10 5.96
CA LEU A 158 3.35 -1.75 5.81
C LEU A 158 2.68 -1.66 7.18
N ASN A 159 2.07 -2.76 7.64
CA ASN A 159 1.43 -2.85 8.95
C ASN A 159 2.43 -2.56 10.09
N GLY A 160 3.69 -3.00 9.96
CA GLY A 160 4.73 -2.76 10.95
C GLY A 160 5.06 -1.30 11.20
N GLU A 161 4.85 -0.39 10.24
CA GLU A 161 4.99 1.05 10.49
C GLU A 161 3.92 1.58 11.46
N PHE A 162 2.70 1.06 11.38
CA PHE A 162 1.64 1.44 12.32
C PHE A 162 1.87 0.81 13.69
N VAL A 163 2.40 -0.41 13.77
CA VAL A 163 2.84 -1.02 15.04
C VAL A 163 3.94 -0.18 15.70
N ARG A 164 4.94 0.26 14.92
CA ARG A 164 5.99 1.18 15.38
C ARG A 164 5.42 2.51 15.87
N LEU A 165 4.47 3.08 15.12
CA LEU A 165 3.81 4.34 15.49
C LEU A 165 3.02 4.19 16.80
N ALA A 166 2.24 3.12 16.95
CA ALA A 166 1.48 2.82 18.15
C ALA A 166 2.39 2.69 19.37
N LYS A 167 3.51 1.97 19.25
CA LYS A 167 4.52 1.87 20.29
C LYS A 167 5.08 3.23 20.71
N LYS A 168 5.37 4.13 19.76
CA LYS A 168 5.82 5.51 20.06
C LYS A 168 4.77 6.33 20.81
N LEU A 169 3.49 6.08 20.55
CA LEU A 169 2.37 6.72 21.23
C LEU A 169 2.02 6.06 22.57
N GLY A 170 2.67 4.95 22.95
CA GLY A 170 2.30 4.16 24.13
C GLY A 170 0.93 3.48 23.99
N ARG A 171 0.54 3.11 22.77
CA ARG A 171 -0.77 2.54 22.45
C ARG A 171 -0.65 1.18 21.76
N PRO A 172 -1.68 0.33 21.85
CA PRO A 172 -1.71 -0.92 21.11
C PRO A 172 -2.20 -0.71 19.67
N ALA A 173 -1.81 -1.61 18.76
CA ALA A 173 -2.32 -1.72 17.39
C ALA A 173 -2.63 -3.18 17.06
N PRO A 174 -3.54 -3.84 17.81
CA PRO A 174 -3.73 -5.29 17.76
C PRO A 174 -4.07 -5.82 16.37
N VAL A 175 -4.81 -5.06 15.55
CA VAL A 175 -5.19 -5.51 14.20
C VAL A 175 -3.97 -5.51 13.29
N ASN A 176 -3.24 -4.41 13.21
CA ASN A 176 -2.04 -4.32 12.38
C ASN A 176 -0.90 -5.21 12.90
N GLU A 177 -0.77 -5.39 14.20
CA GLU A 177 0.20 -6.30 14.82
C GLU A 177 -0.11 -7.76 14.50
N GLY A 178 -1.38 -8.18 14.61
CA GLY A 178 -1.80 -9.52 14.23
C GLY A 178 -1.61 -9.81 12.74
N LEU A 179 -1.98 -8.87 11.87
CA LEU A 179 -1.76 -8.98 10.42
C LEU A 179 -0.28 -9.07 10.06
N LEU A 180 0.57 -8.25 10.68
CA LEU A 180 2.03 -8.31 10.52
C LEU A 180 2.55 -9.70 10.90
N ARG A 181 2.24 -10.16 12.11
CA ARG A 181 2.73 -11.43 12.63
C ARG A 181 2.31 -12.60 11.75
N ILE A 182 1.01 -12.72 11.43
CA ILE A 182 0.47 -13.84 10.65
C ILE A 182 1.07 -13.86 9.24
N SER A 183 1.17 -12.71 8.58
CA SER A 183 1.74 -12.64 7.22
C SER A 183 3.22 -13.01 7.19
N GLN A 184 4.01 -12.61 8.20
CA GLN A 184 5.41 -12.99 8.33
C GLN A 184 5.58 -14.49 8.64
N GLU A 185 4.74 -15.05 9.52
CA GLU A 185 4.71 -16.49 9.80
C GLU A 185 4.38 -17.29 8.53
N MET A 186 3.40 -16.83 7.74
CA MET A 186 3.05 -17.45 6.46
C MET A 186 4.21 -17.44 5.48
N ALA A 187 4.90 -16.31 5.35
CA ALA A 187 6.05 -16.18 4.47
C ALA A 187 7.21 -17.09 4.90
N ALA A 188 7.53 -17.13 6.20
CA ALA A 188 8.61 -17.96 6.74
C ALA A 188 8.37 -19.46 6.54
N HIS A 189 7.11 -19.91 6.60
CA HIS A 189 6.73 -21.30 6.36
C HIS A 189 6.49 -21.63 4.88
N ASN A 190 6.64 -20.67 3.97
CA ASN A 190 6.27 -20.81 2.56
C ASN A 190 4.81 -21.27 2.34
N ASP A 191 3.92 -20.80 3.22
CA ASP A 191 2.48 -21.01 3.07
C ASP A 191 1.98 -20.29 1.82
N LEU A 192 0.96 -20.87 1.19
CA LEU A 192 0.25 -20.21 0.09
C LEU A 192 -0.74 -19.17 0.65
N PRO A 193 -1.17 -18.19 -0.17
CA PRO A 193 -2.29 -17.34 0.18
C PRO A 193 -3.55 -18.12 0.57
N GLY A 194 -4.44 -17.48 1.33
CA GLY A 194 -5.73 -18.08 1.69
C GLY A 194 -5.66 -19.13 2.81
N LYS A 195 -4.59 -19.13 3.61
CA LYS A 195 -4.41 -20.06 4.75
C LYS A 195 -5.53 -19.96 5.78
N TYR A 196 -6.12 -18.79 5.98
CA TYR A 196 -7.19 -18.57 6.96
C TYR A 196 -8.40 -17.93 6.30
N THR A 197 -9.59 -18.47 6.55
CA THR A 197 -10.84 -17.78 6.16
C THR A 197 -10.96 -16.43 6.87
N PRO A 198 -11.76 -15.48 6.34
CA PRO A 198 -12.02 -14.21 7.04
C PRO A 198 -12.52 -14.39 8.47
N ALA A 199 -13.35 -15.40 8.75
CA ALA A 199 -13.86 -15.67 10.09
C ALA A 199 -12.74 -16.15 11.05
N GLN A 200 -11.85 -17.02 10.57
CA GLN A 200 -10.69 -17.46 11.35
C GLN A 200 -9.73 -16.29 11.62
N LEU A 201 -9.47 -15.46 10.60
CA LEU A 201 -8.62 -14.28 10.77
C LEU A 201 -9.26 -13.28 11.77
N ALA A 202 -10.57 -13.03 11.69
CA ALA A 202 -11.25 -12.18 12.66
C ALA A 202 -11.08 -12.69 14.10
N ALA A 203 -11.27 -13.99 14.33
CA ALA A 203 -11.07 -14.61 15.63
C ALA A 203 -9.61 -14.47 16.13
N LEU A 204 -8.62 -14.69 15.24
CA LEU A 204 -7.20 -14.52 15.57
C LEU A 204 -6.82 -13.06 15.91
N LEU A 205 -7.55 -12.09 15.37
CA LEU A 205 -7.36 -10.66 15.63
C LEU A 205 -8.19 -10.15 16.82
N GLY A 206 -9.00 -11.00 17.45
CA GLY A 206 -9.90 -10.60 18.53
C GLY A 206 -11.04 -9.67 18.06
N LEU A 207 -11.40 -9.75 16.78
CA LEU A 207 -12.54 -9.04 16.22
C LEU A 207 -13.74 -10.00 16.30
N GLU A 208 -14.64 -9.77 17.26
CA GLU A 208 -15.89 -10.53 17.36
C GLU A 208 -16.73 -10.32 16.08
N ALA A 209 -17.43 -11.38 15.65
CA ALA A 209 -18.17 -11.43 14.38
C ALA A 209 -19.45 -10.58 14.39
#